data_AF-A0A3D3YPW5-F1
#
_entry.id   AF-A0A3D3YPW5-F1
#
_cell.length_a   1.000
_cell.length_b   1.000
_cell.length_c   1.000
_cell.angle_alpha   90.00
_cell.angle_beta   90.00
_cell.angle_gamma   90.00
#
_symmetry.space_group_name_H-M   'P 1'
#
loop_
_entity.id
_entity.type
_entity.pdbx_description
1 polymer ?
#
loop_
_entity_poly.entity_id
_entity_poly.type
_entity_poly.pdbx_seq_one_letter_code
_entity_poly.pdbx_strand_id
1 'polypeptide(L)'
;MLLNSVRLESFKRFEKLEREFGPGINVIKGPLNEIGKSTFLDGLVVALFENPKSTKKELERYTAWGSDRRCKTVIEFEAEGKKYLLEKDFDTKTIRLTRADTGREWNTPNEVAEKLRKLLGTDSSTLFLSTSCIRQNEVTDISSGRKEIGESLEGIVTGGTGEIVASRVVEKLARNISGLTKGLERQTKSPGKIARLTQQVSDLQQALA
;
A
#
# COMPACT_ATOMS: atom_id res chain seq x y z
N MET A 1 3.59 -15.80 2.64
CA MET A 1 4.67 -15.84 1.64
C MET A 1 5.99 -15.73 2.39
N LEU A 2 7.02 -16.48 1.99
CA LEU A 2 8.38 -16.39 2.51
C LEU A 2 9.34 -16.12 1.33
N LEU A 3 10.18 -15.09 1.43
CA LEU A 3 11.22 -14.84 0.43
C LEU A 3 12.40 -15.79 0.69
N ASN A 4 12.95 -16.38 -0.37
CA ASN A 4 14.13 -17.26 -0.30
C ASN A 4 15.36 -16.54 -0.86
N SER A 5 15.21 -15.87 -2.01
CA SER A 5 16.28 -15.10 -2.61
C SER A 5 15.75 -13.95 -3.45
N VAL A 6 16.61 -12.94 -3.64
CA VAL A 6 16.37 -11.84 -4.57
C VAL A 6 17.66 -11.49 -5.29
N ARG A 7 17.57 -11.33 -6.61
CA ARG A 7 18.60 -10.76 -7.47
C ARG A 7 18.06 -9.53 -8.17
N LEU A 8 18.77 -8.42 -8.06
CA LEU A 8 18.49 -7.16 -8.75
C LEU A 8 19.71 -6.80 -9.61
N GLU A 9 19.48 -6.51 -10.88
CA GLU A 9 20.50 -6.09 -11.84
C GLU A 9 20.11 -4.75 -12.45
N SER A 10 21.07 -3.85 -12.65
CA SER A 10 20.88 -2.49 -13.15
C SER A 10 19.73 -1.73 -12.46
N PHE A 11 19.63 -1.86 -11.14
CA PHE A 11 18.55 -1.29 -10.33
C PHE A 11 19.03 -0.12 -9.46
N LYS A 12 18.69 1.11 -9.85
CA LYS A 12 19.13 2.38 -9.20
C LYS A 12 20.65 2.45 -8.96
N ARG A 13 21.10 2.09 -7.77
CA ARG A 13 22.52 2.11 -7.39
C ARG A 13 23.22 0.77 -7.60
N PHE A 14 22.44 -0.30 -7.76
CA PHE A 14 22.93 -1.66 -7.76
C PHE A 14 23.14 -2.08 -9.21
N GLU A 15 24.40 -2.22 -9.63
CA GLU A 15 24.70 -2.89 -10.89
C GLU A 15 24.30 -4.37 -10.81
N LYS A 16 24.66 -5.02 -9.71
CA LYS A 16 24.22 -6.37 -9.35
C LYS A 16 24.14 -6.51 -7.84
N LEU A 17 23.00 -6.97 -7.34
CA LEU A 17 22.78 -7.30 -5.95
C LEU A 17 22.10 -8.67 -5.87
N GLU A 18 22.63 -9.55 -5.04
CA GLU A 18 22.05 -10.87 -4.79
C GLU A 18 22.04 -11.15 -3.30
N ARG A 19 20.90 -11.55 -2.77
CA ARG A 19 20.70 -11.83 -1.35
C ARG A 19 19.83 -13.06 -1.18
N GLU A 20 20.26 -13.92 -0.27
CA GLU A 20 19.49 -15.06 0.21
C GLU A 20 18.91 -14.73 1.58
N PHE A 21 17.73 -15.28 1.85
CA PHE A 21 17.03 -15.14 3.11
C PHE A 21 17.02 -16.49 3.82
N GLY A 22 17.48 -16.50 5.07
CA GLY A 22 17.37 -17.66 5.94
C GLY A 22 16.01 -17.73 6.64
N PRO A 23 15.72 -18.85 7.31
CA PRO A 23 14.54 -18.95 8.17
C PRO A 23 14.61 -17.95 9.33
N GLY A 24 13.46 -17.45 9.77
CA GLY A 24 13.36 -16.55 10.92
C GLY A 24 13.70 -15.10 10.58
N ILE A 25 14.55 -14.47 11.40
CA ILE A 25 14.82 -13.03 11.33
C ILE A 25 16.06 -12.76 10.48
N ASN A 26 15.86 -12.03 9.38
CA ASN A 26 16.93 -11.58 8.50
C ASN A 26 17.24 -10.10 8.76
N VAL A 27 18.50 -9.78 9.07
CA VAL A 27 18.92 -8.40 9.40
C VAL A 27 19.74 -7.80 8.25
N ILE A 28 19.22 -6.75 7.63
CA ILE A 28 19.94 -5.98 6.60
C ILE A 28 20.63 -4.79 7.26
N LYS A 29 21.92 -4.95 7.54
CA LYS A 29 22.76 -3.88 8.12
C LYS A 29 23.56 -3.18 7.03
N GLY A 30 23.67 -1.86 7.16
CA GLY A 30 24.52 -1.03 6.32
C GLY A 30 25.32 -0.06 7.19
N PRO A 31 26.64 0.12 6.96
CA PRO A 31 27.51 0.95 7.79
C PRO A 31 27.14 2.44 7.77
N LEU A 32 26.53 2.92 6.69
CA LEU A 32 26.09 4.30 6.53
C LEU A 32 24.60 4.38 6.16
N ASN A 33 24.00 5.55 6.40
CA ASN A 33 22.76 5.93 5.75
C ASN A 33 22.98 6.01 4.23
N GLU A 34 21.90 5.88 3.47
CA GLU A 34 21.99 5.93 2.00
C GLU A 34 22.87 4.85 1.35
N ILE A 35 23.09 3.68 1.98
CA ILE A 35 23.89 2.61 1.36
C ILE A 35 23.09 1.58 0.56
N GLY A 36 21.77 1.49 0.75
CA GLY A 36 21.01 0.52 -0.02
C GLY A 36 19.64 0.17 0.49
N LYS A 37 19.43 0.32 1.80
CA LYS A 37 18.36 -0.38 2.53
C LYS A 37 16.96 -0.08 1.96
N SER A 38 16.59 1.19 1.82
CA SER A 38 15.31 1.57 1.22
C SER A 38 15.23 1.21 -0.26
N THR A 39 16.34 1.32 -1.00
CA THR A 39 16.41 0.91 -2.41
C THR A 39 16.25 -0.60 -2.58
N PHE A 40 16.71 -1.40 -1.63
CA PHE A 40 16.50 -2.84 -1.63
C PHE A 40 15.02 -3.18 -1.46
N LEU A 41 14.35 -2.51 -0.52
CA LEU A 41 12.90 -2.65 -0.35
C LEU A 41 12.15 -2.23 -1.61
N ASP A 42 12.51 -1.11 -2.23
CA ASP A 42 11.94 -0.68 -3.51
C ASP A 42 12.12 -1.76 -4.59
N GLY A 43 13.29 -2.40 -4.63
CA GLY A 43 13.58 -3.50 -5.55
C GLY A 43 12.66 -4.70 -5.36
N LEU A 44 12.38 -5.08 -4.10
CA LEU A 44 11.40 -6.14 -3.80
C LEU A 44 9.99 -5.76 -4.28
N VAL A 45 9.57 -4.51 -4.07
CA VAL A 45 8.26 -4.02 -4.51
C VAL A 45 8.15 -4.03 -6.04
N VAL A 46 9.18 -3.55 -6.74
CA VAL A 46 9.22 -3.55 -8.21
C VAL A 46 9.18 -4.99 -8.74
N ALA A 47 10.00 -5.85 -8.18
CA ALA A 47 10.07 -7.24 -8.58
C ALA A 47 8.74 -7.97 -8.39
N LEU A 48 7.96 -7.66 -7.34
CA LEU A 48 6.63 -8.26 -7.12
C LEU A 48 5.54 -7.62 -7.98
N PHE A 49 5.43 -6.29 -8.00
CA PHE A 49 4.23 -5.60 -8.49
C PHE A 49 4.36 -4.90 -9.84
N GLU A 50 5.56 -4.47 -10.24
CA GLU A 50 5.69 -3.70 -11.48
C GLU A 50 5.62 -4.58 -12.73
N ASN A 51 4.99 -4.05 -13.78
CA ASN A 51 4.86 -4.73 -15.06
C ASN A 51 5.94 -4.26 -16.03
N PRO A 52 6.85 -5.13 -16.50
CA PRO A 52 7.92 -4.74 -17.42
C PRO A 52 7.41 -4.29 -18.80
N LYS A 53 6.16 -4.61 -19.18
CA LYS A 53 5.53 -4.10 -20.41
C LYS A 53 4.86 -2.74 -20.27
N SER A 54 4.77 -2.19 -19.05
CA SER A 54 4.16 -0.89 -18.83
C SER A 54 4.96 0.23 -19.50
N THR A 55 4.25 1.25 -19.99
CA THR A 55 4.82 2.47 -20.59
C THR A 55 4.86 3.64 -19.61
N LYS A 56 4.49 3.41 -18.34
CA LYS A 56 4.53 4.45 -17.30
C LYS A 56 5.95 5.01 -17.19
N LYS A 57 6.08 6.34 -17.29
CA LYS A 57 7.35 7.07 -17.08
C LYS A 57 8.00 6.73 -15.73
N GLU A 58 7.21 6.33 -14.74
CA GLU A 58 7.72 5.95 -13.41
C GLU A 58 8.67 4.75 -13.45
N LEU A 59 8.57 3.88 -14.46
CA LEU A 59 9.50 2.76 -14.64
C LEU A 59 10.93 3.23 -14.97
N GLU A 60 11.09 4.40 -15.57
CA GLU A 60 12.41 4.98 -15.89
C GLU A 60 13.19 5.34 -14.61
N ARG A 61 12.49 5.52 -13.48
CA ARG A 61 13.10 5.85 -12.18
C ARG A 61 13.81 4.67 -11.51
N TYR A 62 13.64 3.45 -12.03
CA TYR A 62 14.25 2.23 -11.49
C TYR A 62 15.55 1.84 -12.22
N THR A 63 15.80 2.42 -13.40
CA THR A 63 17.04 2.24 -14.15
C THR A 63 18.24 2.72 -13.35
N ALA A 64 19.36 1.99 -13.44
CA ALA A 64 20.58 2.40 -12.78
C ALA A 64 21.11 3.74 -13.34
N TRP A 65 21.67 4.59 -12.48
CA TRP A 65 22.24 5.86 -12.91
C TRP A 65 23.40 5.63 -13.88
N GLY A 66 23.36 6.28 -15.05
CA GLY A 66 24.40 6.18 -16.08
C GLY A 66 24.35 4.91 -16.94
N SER A 67 23.29 4.10 -16.85
CA SER A 67 23.08 2.94 -17.72
C SER A 67 21.85 3.11 -18.61
N ASP A 68 21.98 2.78 -19.90
CA ASP A 68 20.85 2.66 -20.81
C ASP A 68 20.07 1.34 -20.61
N ARG A 69 20.64 0.39 -19.87
CA ARG A 69 19.98 -0.89 -19.58
C ARG A 69 18.97 -0.75 -18.47
N ARG A 70 17.73 -1.10 -18.76
CA ARG A 70 16.66 -1.21 -17.75
C ARG A 70 16.93 -2.38 -16.81
N CYS A 71 16.34 -2.30 -15.62
CA CYS A 71 16.61 -3.28 -14.57
C CYS A 71 16.09 -4.68 -14.90
N LYS A 72 16.70 -5.69 -14.27
CA LYS A 72 16.21 -7.07 -14.24
C LYS A 72 16.06 -7.52 -12.80
N THR A 73 14.97 -8.21 -12.49
CA THR A 73 14.67 -8.69 -11.15
C THR A 73 14.35 -10.18 -11.17
N VAL A 74 14.93 -10.91 -10.24
CA VAL A 74 14.62 -12.32 -9.99
C VAL A 74 14.31 -12.50 -8.51
N ILE A 75 13.16 -13.09 -8.18
CA ILE A 75 12.79 -13.43 -6.81
C ILE A 75 12.41 -14.90 -6.74
N GLU A 76 12.97 -15.59 -5.76
CA GLU A 76 12.48 -16.89 -5.32
C GLU A 76 11.70 -16.74 -4.03
N PHE A 77 10.52 -17.33 -3.98
CA PHE A 77 9.67 -17.28 -2.81
C PHE A 77 8.83 -18.54 -2.66
N GLU A 78 8.34 -18.75 -1.44
CA GLU A 78 7.39 -19.78 -1.10
C GLU A 78 6.03 -19.19 -0.77
N ALA A 79 4.99 -19.78 -1.33
CA ALA A 79 3.59 -19.48 -1.02
C ALA A 79 2.78 -20.78 -1.05
N GLU A 80 1.92 -20.98 -0.05
CA GLU A 80 1.11 -22.20 0.09
C GLU A 80 1.94 -23.50 0.03
N GLY A 81 3.14 -23.50 0.63
CA GLY A 81 4.05 -24.65 0.63
C GLY A 81 4.73 -24.96 -0.71
N LYS A 82 4.62 -24.05 -1.69
CA LYS A 82 5.16 -24.23 -3.06
C LYS A 82 6.19 -23.16 -3.37
N LYS A 83 7.26 -23.57 -4.04
CA LYS A 83 8.33 -22.68 -4.49
C LYS A 83 8.04 -22.09 -5.87
N TYR A 84 8.27 -20.79 -5.98
CA TYR A 84 8.07 -20.00 -7.19
C TYR A 84 9.33 -19.20 -7.51
N LEU A 85 9.63 -19.09 -8.80
CA LEU A 85 10.65 -18.22 -9.38
C LEU A 85 9.95 -17.16 -10.23
N LEU A 86 10.10 -15.89 -9.86
CA LEU A 86 9.57 -14.75 -10.61
C LEU A 86 10.73 -13.99 -11.25
N GLU A 87 10.75 -13.92 -12.57
CA GLU A 87 11.72 -13.21 -13.37
C GLU A 87 11.03 -12.07 -14.14
N LYS A 88 11.61 -10.88 -14.08
CA LYS A 88 11.18 -9.73 -14.89
C LYS A 88 12.40 -9.06 -15.47
N ASP A 89 12.33 -8.76 -16.76
CA ASP A 89 13.36 -8.03 -17.49
C ASP A 89 12.67 -6.84 -18.16
N PHE A 90 13.01 -5.64 -17.68
CA PHE A 90 12.36 -4.41 -18.12
C PHE A 90 12.93 -3.88 -19.44
N ASP A 91 14.07 -4.42 -19.87
CA ASP A 91 14.74 -4.07 -21.13
C ASP A 91 14.08 -4.81 -22.30
N THR A 92 14.01 -6.14 -22.17
CA THR A 92 13.35 -7.04 -23.12
C THR A 92 11.83 -7.09 -22.95
N LYS A 93 11.30 -6.46 -21.89
CA LYS A 93 9.88 -6.43 -21.51
C LYS A 93 9.29 -7.84 -21.30
N THR A 94 10.10 -8.73 -20.74
CA THR A 94 9.70 -10.12 -20.46
C THR A 94 9.34 -10.31 -18.99
N ILE A 95 8.41 -11.21 -18.74
CA ILE A 95 7.97 -11.62 -17.41
C ILE A 95 7.75 -13.12 -17.42
N ARG A 96 8.22 -13.82 -16.38
CA ARG A 96 8.03 -15.25 -16.22
C ARG A 96 7.82 -15.57 -14.75
N LEU A 97 6.81 -16.37 -14.46
CA LEU A 97 6.61 -17.00 -13.17
C LEU A 97 6.67 -18.51 -13.38
N THR A 98 7.57 -19.19 -12.69
CA THR A 98 7.75 -20.63 -12.79
C THR A 98 7.50 -21.27 -11.43
N ARG A 99 6.70 -22.34 -11.41
CA ARG A 99 6.47 -23.16 -10.23
C ARG A 99 7.48 -24.31 -10.23
N ALA A 100 8.32 -24.40 -9.20
CA ALA A 100 9.50 -25.26 -9.22
C ALA A 100 9.19 -26.77 -9.20
N ASP A 101 8.10 -27.19 -8.56
CA ASP A 101 7.72 -28.60 -8.41
C ASP A 101 7.14 -29.21 -9.69
N THR A 102 6.35 -28.44 -10.45
CA THR A 102 5.70 -28.92 -11.67
C THR A 102 6.37 -28.41 -12.94
N GLY A 103 7.33 -27.49 -12.84
CA GLY A 103 7.89 -26.76 -13.98
C GLY A 103 6.86 -25.93 -14.74
N ARG A 104 5.71 -25.63 -14.14
CA ARG A 104 4.63 -24.91 -14.81
C ARG A 104 4.98 -23.44 -14.87
N GLU A 105 4.87 -22.84 -16.05
CA GLU A 105 5.24 -21.46 -16.29
C GLU A 105 4.05 -20.60 -16.73
N TRP A 106 4.10 -19.34 -16.36
CA TRP A 106 3.24 -18.26 -16.86
C TRP A 106 4.15 -17.14 -17.37
N ASN A 107 3.91 -16.66 -18.59
CA ASN A 107 4.82 -15.72 -19.26
C ASN A 107 4.11 -14.48 -19.85
N THR A 108 2.80 -14.37 -19.66
CA THR A 108 2.04 -13.18 -20.02
C THR A 108 1.81 -12.30 -18.79
N PRO A 109 1.85 -10.96 -18.91
CA PRO A 109 1.67 -10.09 -17.74
C PRO A 109 0.35 -10.29 -17.00
N ASN A 110 -0.75 -10.53 -17.73
CA ASN A 110 -2.07 -10.73 -17.12
C ASN A 110 -2.13 -12.04 -16.34
N GLU A 111 -1.62 -13.14 -16.88
CA GLU A 111 -1.60 -14.42 -16.17
C GLU A 111 -0.70 -14.36 -14.93
N VAL A 112 0.48 -13.75 -15.06
CA VAL A 112 1.41 -13.60 -13.94
C VAL A 112 0.81 -12.70 -12.86
N ALA A 113 0.20 -11.58 -13.23
CA ALA A 113 -0.46 -10.68 -12.28
C ALA A 113 -1.63 -11.36 -11.55
N GLU A 114 -2.50 -12.06 -12.27
CA GLU A 114 -3.59 -12.85 -11.68
C GLU A 114 -3.06 -13.92 -10.73
N LYS A 115 -1.97 -14.59 -11.10
CA LYS A 115 -1.37 -15.62 -10.25
C LYS A 115 -0.73 -15.02 -9.01
N LEU A 116 0.01 -13.92 -9.14
CA LEU A 116 0.60 -13.20 -8.01
C LEU A 116 -0.47 -12.65 -7.07
N ARG A 117 -1.55 -12.07 -7.59
CA ARG A 117 -2.68 -11.59 -6.79
C ARG A 117 -3.25 -12.71 -5.90
N LYS A 118 -3.40 -13.92 -6.44
CA LYS A 118 -3.87 -15.09 -5.68
C LYS A 118 -2.88 -15.52 -4.60
N LEU A 119 -1.57 -15.51 -4.91
CA LEU A 119 -0.53 -15.94 -3.97
C LEU A 119 -0.22 -14.92 -2.87
N LEU A 120 -0.31 -13.62 -3.19
CA LEU A 120 -0.03 -12.51 -2.29
C LEU A 120 -1.28 -11.99 -1.57
N GLY A 121 -2.47 -12.33 -2.06
CA GLY A 121 -3.76 -11.82 -1.57
C GLY A 121 -4.12 -10.42 -2.06
N THR A 122 -3.22 -9.74 -2.77
CA THR A 122 -3.43 -8.39 -3.31
C THR A 122 -2.59 -8.16 -4.56
N ASP A 123 -3.07 -7.26 -5.42
CA ASP A 123 -2.36 -6.69 -6.58
C ASP A 123 -1.85 -5.27 -6.28
N SER A 124 -2.19 -4.69 -5.13
CA SER A 124 -1.77 -3.37 -4.71
C SER A 124 -0.48 -3.43 -3.90
N SER A 125 0.57 -2.80 -4.43
CA SER A 125 1.84 -2.64 -3.71
C SER A 125 1.65 -1.87 -2.41
N THR A 126 0.71 -0.91 -2.35
CA THR A 126 0.40 -0.16 -1.13
C THR A 126 -0.21 -1.04 -0.05
N LEU A 127 -1.21 -1.87 -0.39
CA LEU A 127 -1.82 -2.83 0.54
C LEU A 127 -0.81 -3.87 1.03
N PHE A 128 0.05 -4.34 0.13
CA PHE A 128 1.10 -5.28 0.50
C PHE A 128 2.08 -4.67 1.50
N LEU A 129 2.53 -3.44 1.23
CA LEU A 129 3.47 -2.73 2.09
C LEU A 129 2.84 -2.37 3.44
N SER A 130 1.58 -1.93 3.47
CA SER A 130 0.91 -1.61 4.73
C SER A 130 0.76 -2.83 5.64
N THR A 131 0.60 -4.03 5.07
CA THR A 131 0.42 -5.26 5.84
C THR A 131 1.74 -5.94 6.19
N SER A 132 2.74 -5.87 5.30
CA SER A 132 3.97 -6.68 5.38
C SER A 132 5.22 -5.88 5.73
N CYS A 133 5.14 -4.54 5.73
CA CYS A 133 6.30 -3.67 5.94
C CYS A 133 5.97 -2.53 6.91
N ILE A 134 6.58 -2.58 8.09
CA ILE A 134 6.54 -1.45 9.04
C ILE A 134 7.65 -0.47 8.66
N ARG A 135 7.28 0.74 8.25
CA ARG A 135 8.27 1.77 7.89
C ARG A 135 8.74 2.54 9.10
N GLN A 136 9.97 3.04 9.04
CA GLN A 136 10.59 3.81 10.12
C GLN A 136 9.73 5.03 10.53
N ASN A 137 9.13 5.72 9.56
CA ASN A 137 8.34 6.92 9.82
C ASN A 137 7.00 6.63 10.54
N GLU A 138 6.40 5.45 10.30
CA GLU A 138 5.14 5.07 10.94
C GLU A 138 5.33 4.88 12.45
N VAL A 139 6.46 4.28 12.84
CA VAL A 139 6.82 4.13 14.26
C VAL A 139 7.05 5.50 14.93
N THR A 140 7.71 6.44 14.24
CA THR A 140 7.96 7.77 14.79
C THR A 140 6.69 8.64 14.88
N ASP A 141 5.75 8.49 13.95
CA ASP A 141 4.49 9.21 13.98
C ASP A 141 3.61 8.76 15.16
N ILE A 142 3.62 7.45 15.44
CA ILE A 142 2.97 6.87 16.63
C ILE A 142 3.66 7.37 17.91
N SER A 143 4.98 7.28 17.99
CA SER A 143 5.71 7.68 19.20
C SER A 143 5.66 9.18 19.48
N SER A 144 5.50 10.01 18.45
CA SER A 144 5.35 11.46 18.59
C SER A 144 3.90 11.92 18.85
N GLY A 145 2.94 10.98 18.95
CA GLY A 145 1.53 11.29 19.17
C GLY A 145 0.84 11.99 17.99
N ARG A 146 1.49 12.02 16.81
CA ARG A 146 0.92 12.62 15.58
C ARG A 146 -0.15 11.74 14.96
N LYS A 147 -0.13 10.44 15.24
CA LYS A 147 -1.16 9.46 14.87
C LYS A 147 -1.44 8.55 16.04
N GLU A 148 -2.72 8.27 16.26
CA GLU A 148 -3.10 7.18 17.17
C GLU A 148 -2.88 5.83 16.49
N ILE A 149 -2.64 4.78 17.30
CA ILE A 149 -2.47 3.40 16.80
C ILE A 149 -3.70 2.97 15.98
N GLY A 150 -4.91 3.40 16.38
CA GLY A 150 -6.15 3.12 15.67
C GLY A 150 -6.18 3.71 14.26
N GLU A 151 -5.70 4.95 14.08
CA GLU A 151 -5.65 5.61 12.77
C GLU A 151 -4.62 4.95 11.85
N SER A 152 -3.47 4.51 12.39
CA SER A 152 -2.47 3.77 11.62
C SER A 152 -3.00 2.40 11.17
N LEU A 153 -3.70 1.67 12.04
CA LEU A 153 -4.33 0.39 11.70
C LEU A 153 -5.44 0.55 10.66
N GLU A 154 -6.25 1.61 10.78
CA GLU A 154 -7.30 1.91 9.80
C GLU A 154 -6.70 2.23 8.43
N GLY A 155 -5.59 2.98 8.38
CA GLY A 155 -4.81 3.19 7.16
C GLY A 155 -4.27 1.89 6.56
N ILE A 156 -3.79 0.96 7.39
CA ILE A 156 -3.31 -0.34 6.93
C ILE A 156 -4.43 -1.17 6.31
N VAL A 157 -5.59 -1.25 6.97
CA VAL A 157 -6.76 -2.04 6.55
C VAL A 157 -7.40 -1.47 5.28
N THR A 158 -7.39 -0.15 5.12
CA THR A 158 -7.96 0.54 3.95
C THR A 158 -6.99 0.67 2.77
N GLY A 159 -5.74 0.23 2.93
CA GLY A 159 -4.74 0.22 1.86
C GLY A 159 -4.01 1.52 1.63
N GLY A 160 -3.87 2.35 2.67
CA GLY A 160 -2.97 3.51 2.71
C GLY A 160 -3.37 4.67 1.79
N THR A 161 -4.57 4.66 1.21
CA THR A 161 -5.01 5.62 0.18
C THR A 161 -5.67 6.89 0.73
N GLY A 162 -5.83 7.03 2.04
CA GLY A 162 -6.45 8.21 2.64
C GLY A 162 -5.50 9.00 3.53
N GLU A 163 -5.12 10.21 3.13
CA GLU A 163 -4.75 11.29 4.07
C GLU A 163 -5.90 11.57 5.06
N ILE A 164 -7.11 11.16 4.69
CA ILE A 164 -8.34 11.30 5.45
C ILE A 164 -8.71 9.93 6.04
N VAL A 165 -8.60 9.83 7.36
CA VAL A 165 -9.02 8.67 8.14
C VAL A 165 -10.56 8.61 8.16
N ALA A 166 -11.17 7.46 7.84
CA ALA A 166 -12.63 7.36 7.73
C ALA A 166 -13.30 7.59 9.09
N SER A 167 -12.70 7.15 10.20
CA SER A 167 -13.13 7.49 11.56
C SER A 167 -13.27 9.00 11.79
N ARG A 168 -12.28 9.82 11.38
CA ARG A 168 -12.37 11.30 11.46
C ARG A 168 -13.51 11.87 10.63
N VAL A 169 -13.79 11.31 9.45
CA VAL A 169 -14.92 11.72 8.61
C VAL A 169 -16.24 11.40 9.30
N VAL A 170 -16.36 10.18 9.84
CA VAL A 170 -17.55 9.73 10.58
C VAL A 170 -17.79 10.62 11.79
N GLU A 171 -16.76 10.95 12.58
CA GLU A 171 -16.89 11.87 13.71
C GLU A 171 -17.32 13.28 13.30
N LYS A 172 -16.78 13.80 12.19
CA LYS A 172 -17.15 15.13 11.67
C LYS A 172 -18.60 15.15 11.19
N LEU A 173 -19.03 14.10 10.49
CA LEU A 173 -20.41 13.93 10.05
C LEU A 173 -21.36 13.79 11.25
N ALA A 174 -21.00 12.97 12.25
CA ALA A 174 -21.79 12.81 13.47
C ALA A 174 -21.96 14.13 14.24
N ARG A 175 -20.88 14.92 14.37
CA ARG A 175 -20.94 16.27 14.97
C ARG A 175 -21.87 17.21 14.20
N ASN A 176 -21.78 17.21 12.87
CA ASN A 176 -22.63 18.04 12.03
C ASN A 176 -24.12 17.64 12.13
N ILE A 177 -24.40 16.34 12.06
CA ILE A 177 -25.77 15.81 12.23
C ILE A 177 -26.31 16.22 13.60
N SER A 178 -25.55 15.97 14.67
CA SER A 178 -25.93 16.35 16.04
C SER A 178 -26.19 17.86 16.17
N GLY A 179 -25.36 18.70 15.55
CA GLY A 179 -25.55 20.16 15.56
C GLY A 179 -26.80 20.61 14.80
N LEU A 180 -27.12 19.97 13.68
CA LEU A 180 -28.30 20.30 12.85
C LEU A 180 -29.61 19.84 13.51
N THR A 181 -29.61 18.64 14.10
CA THR A 181 -30.81 18.02 14.71
C THR A 181 -31.00 18.38 16.18
N LYS A 182 -30.05 19.09 16.80
CA LYS A 182 -30.15 19.52 18.20
C LYS A 182 -31.50 20.20 18.46
N GLY A 183 -32.25 19.68 19.43
CA GLY A 183 -33.54 20.27 19.79
C GLY A 183 -34.76 19.79 19.01
N LEU A 184 -34.62 18.80 18.11
CA LEU A 184 -35.79 18.17 17.49
C LEU A 184 -36.57 17.28 18.47
N GLU A 185 -35.88 16.47 19.27
CA GLU A 185 -36.54 15.48 20.15
C GLU A 185 -36.68 15.93 21.60
N ARG A 186 -35.87 16.92 22.04
CA ARG A 186 -35.84 17.40 23.43
C ARG A 186 -35.67 18.92 23.46
N GLN A 187 -36.36 19.59 24.38
CA GLN A 187 -36.20 21.04 24.55
C GLN A 187 -34.75 21.41 24.89
N THR A 188 -34.24 22.44 24.23
CA THR A 188 -32.86 22.93 24.38
C THR A 188 -32.85 24.45 24.30
N LYS A 189 -31.98 25.09 25.09
CA LYS A 189 -31.78 26.55 25.07
C LYS A 189 -31.13 27.05 23.78
N SER A 190 -30.46 26.17 23.04
CA SER A 190 -29.87 26.48 21.73
C SER A 190 -30.24 25.39 20.73
N PRO A 191 -31.40 25.53 20.05
CA PRO A 191 -31.83 24.59 19.03
C PRO A 191 -31.00 24.74 17.77
N GLY A 192 -30.78 23.60 17.11
CA GLY A 192 -30.12 23.47 15.83
C GLY A 192 -30.96 24.02 14.69
N LYS A 193 -30.35 24.10 13.50
CA LYS A 193 -30.94 24.79 12.35
C LYS A 193 -32.27 24.18 11.91
N ILE A 194 -32.40 22.86 11.97
CA ILE A 194 -33.64 22.17 11.57
C ILE A 194 -34.75 22.49 12.57
N ALA A 195 -34.50 22.31 13.88
CA ALA A 195 -35.50 22.61 14.91
C ALA A 195 -36.00 24.06 14.87
N ARG A 196 -35.10 25.03 14.62
CA ARG A 196 -35.49 26.45 14.46
C ARG A 196 -36.40 26.69 13.27
N LEU A 197 -36.05 26.13 12.11
CA LEU A 197 -36.83 26.29 10.89
C LEU A 197 -38.19 25.59 11.01
N THR A 198 -38.25 24.42 11.64
CA THR A 198 -39.52 23.73 11.93
C THR A 198 -40.43 24.57 12.83
N GLN A 199 -39.89 25.19 13.88
CA GLN A 199 -40.67 26.09 14.74
C GLN A 199 -41.18 27.31 13.96
N GLN A 200 -40.32 27.95 13.16
CA GLN A 200 -40.71 29.11 12.34
C GLN A 200 -41.84 28.77 11.35
N VAL A 201 -41.78 27.60 10.71
CA VAL A 201 -42.84 27.13 9.81
C VAL A 201 -44.15 26.94 10.59
N SER A 202 -44.09 26.34 11.78
CA SER A 202 -45.26 26.16 12.64
C SER A 202 -45.87 27.50 13.07
N ASP A 203 -45.04 28.45 13.49
CA ASP A 203 -45.50 29.78 13.94
C ASP A 203 -46.15 30.55 12.79
N LEU A 204 -45.55 30.50 11.58
CA LEU A 204 -46.12 31.12 10.38
C LEU A 204 -47.42 30.46 9.95
N GLN A 205 -47.53 29.13 10.05
CA GLN A 205 -48.77 28.41 9.76
C GLN A 205 -49.89 28.76 10.74
N GLN A 206 -49.59 28.96 12.02
CA GLN A 206 -50.55 29.41 13.02
C GLN A 206 -50.99 30.86 12.80
N ALA A 207 -50.11 31.73 12.29
CA ALA A 207 -50.44 33.13 11.98
C ALA A 207 -51.26 33.30 10.69
N LEU A 208 -51.27 32.29 9.82
CA LEU A 208 -52.04 32.24 8.56
C LEU A 208 -53.42 31.58 8.71
N ALA A 209 -53.68 30.91 9.84
CA ALA A 209 -54.95 30.28 10.19
C ALA A 209 -55.83 31.22 11.02
#